data_AF-A0A951T618-F1
#
_entry.id   AF-A0A951T618-F1
#
_cell.length_a   1.000
_cell.length_b   1.000
_cell.length_c   1.000
_cell.angle_alpha   90.00
_cell.angle_beta   90.00
_cell.angle_gamma   90.00
#
_symmetry.space_group_name_H-M   'P 1'
#
loop_
_entity.id
_entity.type
_entity.pdbx_description
1 polymer ?
#
loop_
_entity_poly.entity_id
_entity_poly.type
_entity_poly.pdbx_seq_one_letter_code
_entity_poly.pdbx_strand_id
1 'polypeptide(L)'
;TESDRAAYVTGVLGSWPWAQDPAALTQALEGLENGDWAGLGLPWFQIAFTQPLGHAEGPAHLARIDRLIALRRDIATRAPALLRSLYVSLVDQAGQVRRIIASFDRHPHRNAILGRRSTLEEEAYLEKGAFPHLRVFRG
;
A
#
# COMPACT_ATOMS: atom_id res chain seq x y z
N THR A 1 -33.06 -7.70 -12.60
CA THR A 1 -33.00 -6.23 -12.79
C THR A 1 -31.55 -5.77 -12.82
N GLU A 2 -31.24 -4.53 -13.18
CA GLU A 2 -29.87 -3.99 -13.06
C GLU A 2 -29.36 -4.05 -11.60
N SER A 3 -30.29 -4.04 -10.64
CA SER A 3 -30.06 -4.32 -9.23
C SER A 3 -29.59 -5.75 -8.92
N ASP A 4 -29.97 -6.77 -9.72
CA ASP A 4 -29.51 -8.16 -9.53
C ASP A 4 -28.09 -8.38 -10.04
N ARG A 5 -27.65 -7.59 -11.03
CA ARG A 5 -26.26 -7.65 -11.53
C ARG A 5 -25.27 -7.03 -10.55
N ALA A 6 -25.67 -5.96 -9.85
CA ALA A 6 -24.88 -5.40 -8.76
C ALA A 6 -24.74 -6.40 -7.60
N ALA A 7 -25.82 -7.09 -7.23
CA ALA A 7 -25.79 -8.11 -6.17
C ALA A 7 -24.91 -9.32 -6.53
N TYR A 8 -24.89 -9.76 -7.80
CA TYR A 8 -24.02 -10.88 -8.24
C TYR A 8 -22.53 -10.53 -8.19
N VAL A 9 -22.16 -9.26 -8.39
CA VAL A 9 -20.79 -8.75 -8.20
C VAL A 9 -20.44 -8.61 -6.70
N THR A 10 -21.44 -8.46 -5.83
CA THR A 10 -21.26 -8.30 -4.38
C THR A 10 -21.30 -9.63 -3.61
N GLY A 11 -21.78 -10.71 -4.23
CA GLY A 11 -22.07 -12.01 -3.59
C GLY A 11 -20.88 -12.96 -3.36
N VAL A 12 -19.66 -12.62 -3.82
CA VAL A 12 -18.44 -13.36 -3.47
C VAL A 12 -17.75 -12.63 -2.32
N LEU A 13 -18.29 -12.78 -1.11
CA LEU A 13 -17.86 -12.16 0.15
C LEU A 13 -16.48 -12.65 0.64
N GLY A 14 -15.44 -12.57 -0.18
CA GLY A 14 -14.08 -12.94 0.24
C GLY A 14 -12.93 -12.72 -0.74
N SER A 15 -13.16 -12.20 -1.96
CA SER A 15 -12.12 -12.19 -3.01
C SER A 15 -11.77 -10.81 -3.60
N TRP A 16 -12.06 -9.71 -2.89
CA TRP A 16 -11.50 -8.42 -3.29
C TRP A 16 -10.01 -8.39 -2.95
N PRO A 17 -9.12 -7.89 -3.85
CA PRO A 17 -7.67 -7.86 -3.63
C PRO A 17 -7.21 -7.16 -2.33
N TRP A 18 -8.09 -6.39 -1.68
CA TRP A 18 -7.79 -5.61 -0.47
C TRP A 18 -8.59 -6.03 0.76
N ALA A 19 -9.45 -7.04 0.65
CA ALA A 19 -10.30 -7.47 1.77
C ALA A 19 -9.48 -7.90 3.00
N GLN A 20 -8.25 -8.39 2.77
CA GLN A 20 -7.34 -8.85 3.82
C GLN A 20 -6.36 -7.77 4.30
N ASP A 21 -6.38 -6.55 3.74
CA ASP A 21 -5.48 -5.46 4.15
C ASP A 21 -5.57 -5.17 5.67
N PRO A 22 -6.75 -5.13 6.32
CA PRO A 22 -6.83 -4.91 7.76
C PRO A 22 -6.22 -6.05 8.59
N ALA A 23 -6.47 -7.32 8.23
CA ALA A 23 -5.91 -8.47 8.94
C ALA A 23 -4.38 -8.51 8.79
N ALA A 24 -3.87 -8.28 7.58
CA ALA A 24 -2.44 -8.19 7.32
C ALA A 24 -1.80 -7.00 8.06
N LEU A 25 -2.52 -5.88 8.21
CA LEU A 25 -2.04 -4.75 9.00
C LEU A 25 -1.88 -5.13 10.48
N THR A 26 -2.86 -5.80 11.08
CA THR A 26 -2.77 -6.26 12.47
C THR A 26 -1.51 -7.11 12.67
N GLN A 27 -1.30 -8.11 11.81
CA GLN A 27 -0.12 -8.98 11.87
C GLN A 27 1.20 -8.20 11.69
N ALA A 28 1.22 -7.23 10.77
CA ALA A 28 2.41 -6.42 10.53
C ALA A 28 2.75 -5.53 11.75
N LEU A 29 1.74 -4.97 12.42
CA LEU A 29 1.93 -4.15 13.61
C LEU A 29 2.40 -5.00 14.80
N GLU A 30 1.77 -6.14 15.06
CA GLU A 30 2.17 -7.09 16.10
C GLU A 30 3.62 -7.55 15.89
N GLY A 31 3.97 -7.94 14.66
CA GLY A 31 5.33 -8.38 14.32
C GLY A 31 6.40 -7.30 14.44
N LEU A 32 6.01 -6.03 14.29
CA LEU A 32 6.92 -4.90 14.53
C LEU A 32 7.10 -4.63 16.03
N GLU A 33 6.10 -4.93 16.86
CA GLU A 33 6.13 -4.71 18.30
C GLU A 33 6.83 -5.85 19.05
N ASN A 34 6.62 -7.10 18.63
CA ASN A 34 7.18 -8.28 19.28
C ASN A 34 8.60 -8.64 18.81
N GLY A 35 9.13 -7.96 17.78
CA GLY A 35 10.47 -8.15 17.24
C GLY A 35 10.58 -9.17 16.09
N ASP A 36 9.49 -9.83 15.70
CA ASP A 36 9.49 -10.81 14.60
C ASP A 36 9.98 -10.20 13.29
N TRP A 37 9.59 -8.95 13.01
CA TRP A 37 10.05 -8.22 11.84
C TRP A 37 11.57 -8.08 11.79
N ALA A 38 12.21 -7.82 12.93
CA ALA A 38 13.66 -7.70 13.01
C ALA A 38 14.36 -9.05 12.84
N GLY A 39 13.70 -10.15 13.22
CA GLY A 39 14.17 -11.53 13.02
C GLY A 39 14.10 -12.03 11.57
N LEU A 40 13.40 -11.33 10.67
CA LEU A 40 13.35 -11.68 9.25
C LEU A 40 14.73 -11.52 8.60
N GLY A 41 15.38 -12.64 8.25
CA GLY A 41 16.78 -12.64 7.82
C GLY A 41 17.08 -11.87 6.53
N LEU A 42 16.22 -11.95 5.50
CA LEU A 42 16.42 -11.22 4.25
C LEU A 42 15.67 -9.87 4.27
N PRO A 43 16.30 -8.75 3.87
CA PRO A 43 15.62 -7.45 3.86
C PRO A 43 14.38 -7.40 2.95
N TRP A 44 14.32 -8.25 1.92
CA TRP A 44 13.11 -8.40 1.11
C TRP A 44 11.90 -8.88 1.92
N PHE A 45 12.08 -9.80 2.87
CA PHE A 45 10.99 -10.24 3.74
C PHE A 45 10.56 -9.11 4.68
N GLN A 46 11.48 -8.27 5.15
CA GLN A 46 11.14 -7.07 5.93
C GLN A 46 10.31 -6.05 5.13
N ILE A 47 10.62 -5.88 3.83
CA ILE A 47 9.79 -5.09 2.91
C ILE A 47 8.40 -5.71 2.80
N ALA A 48 8.31 -7.01 2.45
CA ALA A 48 7.04 -7.70 2.23
C ALA A 48 6.15 -7.67 3.48
N PHE A 49 6.73 -7.92 4.65
CA PHE A 49 6.04 -7.94 5.94
C PHE A 49 5.41 -6.59 6.30
N THR A 50 6.04 -5.48 5.90
CA THR A 50 5.59 -4.12 6.25
C THR A 50 4.73 -3.45 5.18
N GLN A 51 4.50 -4.08 4.02
CA GLN A 51 3.59 -3.56 2.99
C GLN A 51 2.20 -3.15 3.51
N PRO A 52 1.57 -3.89 4.44
CA PRO A 52 0.24 -3.55 4.94
C PRO A 52 0.14 -2.14 5.56
N LEU A 53 1.24 -1.59 6.09
CA LEU A 53 1.28 -0.22 6.63
C LEU A 53 0.91 0.84 5.58
N GLY A 54 1.25 0.61 4.31
CA GLY A 54 0.91 1.50 3.20
C GLY A 54 -0.36 1.11 2.44
N HIS A 55 -0.81 -0.14 2.56
CA HIS A 55 -1.98 -0.65 1.81
C HIS A 55 -3.30 -0.43 2.54
N ALA A 56 -3.37 -0.75 3.83
CA ALA A 56 -4.61 -0.70 4.58
C ALA A 56 -5.05 0.75 4.80
N GLU A 57 -6.14 1.15 4.13
CA GLU A 57 -6.82 2.42 4.35
C GLU A 57 -7.45 2.47 5.75
N GLY A 58 -7.67 3.68 6.28
CA GLY A 58 -8.35 3.89 7.55
C GLY A 58 -7.56 4.79 8.51
N PRO A 59 -7.93 4.83 9.80
CA PRO A 59 -7.30 5.71 10.77
C PRO A 59 -5.77 5.56 10.80
N ALA A 60 -5.10 6.69 11.02
CA ALA A 60 -3.65 6.79 11.09
C ALA A 60 -2.89 6.27 9.86
N HIS A 61 -3.53 6.12 8.68
CA HIS A 61 -2.87 5.65 7.45
C HIS A 61 -1.64 6.50 7.10
N LEU A 62 -1.73 7.82 7.25
CA LEU A 62 -0.61 8.72 7.00
C LEU A 62 0.58 8.46 7.94
N ALA A 63 0.31 8.23 9.24
CA ALA A 63 1.35 7.91 10.20
C ALA A 63 1.97 6.52 9.94
N ARG A 64 1.15 5.54 9.53
CA ARG A 64 1.62 4.20 9.18
C ARG A 64 2.52 4.21 7.95
N ILE A 65 2.18 4.98 6.91
CA ILE A 65 3.03 5.08 5.73
C ILE A 65 4.32 5.89 6.00
N ASP A 66 4.30 6.84 6.93
CA ASP A 66 5.51 7.50 7.42
C ASP A 66 6.46 6.50 8.10
N ARG A 67 5.93 5.62 8.95
CA ARG A 67 6.69 4.51 9.54
C ARG A 67 7.23 3.56 8.47
N LEU A 68 6.44 3.20 7.47
CA LEU A 68 6.88 2.36 6.35
C LEU A 68 8.07 2.98 5.60
N ILE A 69 8.01 4.28 5.30
CA ILE A 69 9.11 5.00 4.62
C ILE A 69 10.38 4.97 5.47
N ALA A 70 10.27 5.19 6.78
CA ALA A 70 11.42 5.12 7.68
C ALA A 70 12.06 3.72 7.69
N LEU A 71 11.26 2.65 7.80
CA LEU A 71 11.74 1.26 7.77
C LEU A 71 12.41 0.92 6.43
N ARG A 72 11.84 1.37 5.30
CA ARG A 72 12.43 1.16 3.97
C ARG A 72 13.75 1.91 3.80
N ARG A 73 13.88 3.12 4.35
CA ARG A 73 15.14 3.89 4.34
C ARG A 73 16.22 3.17 5.11
N ASP A 74 15.90 2.66 6.30
CA ASP A 74 16.82 1.84 7.08
C ASP A 74 17.25 0.59 6.29
N ILE A 75 16.32 -0.14 5.68
CA ILE A 75 16.68 -1.28 4.80
C ILE A 75 17.62 -0.84 3.67
N ALA A 76 17.36 0.29 3.01
CA ALA A 76 18.18 0.78 1.91
C ALA A 76 19.61 1.15 2.34
N THR A 77 19.83 1.62 3.58
CA THR A 77 21.16 2.01 4.06
C THR A 77 22.07 0.80 4.28
N ARG A 78 21.52 -0.29 4.81
CA ARG A 78 22.23 -1.55 5.12
C ARG A 78 22.13 -2.63 4.04
N ALA A 79 21.44 -2.35 2.94
CA ALA A 79 21.38 -3.25 1.78
C ALA A 79 22.75 -3.38 1.07
N PRO A 80 23.06 -4.56 0.49
CA PRO A 80 24.23 -4.73 -0.37
C PRO A 80 24.24 -3.70 -1.51
N ALA A 81 25.43 -3.23 -1.90
CA ALA A 81 25.58 -2.17 -2.90
C ALA A 81 24.83 -2.45 -4.22
N LEU A 82 24.86 -3.72 -4.67
CA LEU A 82 24.18 -4.17 -5.89
C LEU A 82 22.65 -4.05 -5.82
N LEU A 83 22.05 -4.05 -4.62
CA LEU A 83 20.60 -3.98 -4.41
C LEU A 83 20.14 -2.62 -3.87
N ARG A 84 21.06 -1.70 -3.56
CA ARG A 84 20.72 -0.42 -2.93
C ARG A 84 19.74 0.40 -3.77
N SER A 85 19.94 0.45 -5.09
CA SER A 85 19.06 1.18 -6.01
C SER A 85 17.62 0.65 -5.99
N LEU A 86 17.45 -0.67 -5.89
CA LEU A 86 16.13 -1.31 -5.75
C LEU A 86 15.45 -0.87 -4.45
N TYR A 87 16.15 -0.86 -3.31
CA TYR A 87 15.52 -0.44 -2.06
C TYR A 87 15.25 1.06 -2.00
N VAL A 88 16.09 1.89 -2.62
CA VAL A 88 15.82 3.33 -2.78
C VAL A 88 14.56 3.56 -3.62
N SER A 89 14.37 2.83 -4.73
CA SER A 89 13.15 2.98 -5.53
C SER A 89 11.88 2.59 -4.76
N LEU A 90 11.97 1.64 -3.82
CA LEU A 90 10.88 1.32 -2.90
C LEU A 90 10.62 2.44 -1.88
N VAL A 91 11.63 3.17 -1.42
CA VAL A 91 11.42 4.38 -0.59
C VAL A 91 10.66 5.43 -1.39
N ASP A 92 11.06 5.67 -2.64
CA ASP A 92 10.43 6.65 -3.52
C ASP A 92 8.98 6.30 -3.85
N GLN A 93 8.70 5.01 -4.11
CA GLN A 93 7.35 4.51 -4.31
C GLN A 93 6.48 4.78 -3.06
N ALA A 94 6.95 4.45 -1.85
CA ALA A 94 6.21 4.72 -0.63
C ALA A 94 5.97 6.22 -0.44
N GLY A 95 6.94 7.07 -0.80
CA GLY A 95 6.78 8.52 -0.81
C GLY A 95 5.71 9.02 -1.79
N GLN A 96 5.59 8.40 -2.97
CA GLN A 96 4.51 8.70 -3.92
C GLN A 96 3.14 8.29 -3.35
N VAL A 97 3.04 7.11 -2.74
CA VAL A 97 1.80 6.65 -2.10
C VAL A 97 1.42 7.56 -0.94
N ARG A 98 2.38 8.00 -0.12
CA ARG A 98 2.14 8.95 0.97
C ARG A 98 1.49 10.24 0.48
N ARG A 99 1.93 10.78 -0.67
CA ARG A 99 1.31 11.98 -1.23
C ARG A 99 -0.15 11.76 -1.61
N ILE A 100 -0.48 10.60 -2.17
CA ILE A 100 -1.86 10.22 -2.50
C ILE A 100 -2.70 10.15 -1.22
N ILE A 101 -2.22 9.46 -0.18
CA ILE A 101 -2.92 9.36 1.10
C ILE A 101 -3.07 10.73 1.78
N ALA A 102 -2.05 11.59 1.71
CA ALA A 102 -2.16 12.95 2.24
C ALA A 102 -3.18 13.82 1.48
N SER A 103 -3.39 13.57 0.18
CA SER A 103 -4.35 14.32 -0.64
C SER A 103 -5.78 13.79 -0.55
N PHE A 104 -5.97 12.48 -0.41
CA PHE A 104 -7.28 11.84 -0.57
C PHE A 104 -7.71 10.99 0.63
N ASP A 105 -6.84 10.76 1.61
CA ASP A 105 -7.04 9.88 2.78
C ASP A 105 -7.31 8.39 2.44
N ARG A 106 -7.30 8.05 1.16
CA ARG A 106 -7.56 6.71 0.61
C ARG A 106 -6.80 6.52 -0.69
N HIS A 107 -6.93 5.34 -1.29
CA HIS A 107 -6.42 5.00 -2.62
C HIS A 107 -7.53 5.17 -3.68
N PRO A 108 -7.54 6.24 -4.50
CA PRO A 108 -8.65 6.48 -5.43
C PRO A 108 -8.81 5.39 -6.49
N HIS A 109 -7.73 4.68 -6.83
CA HIS A 109 -7.78 3.57 -7.79
C HIS A 109 -8.65 2.38 -7.33
N ARG A 110 -8.99 2.32 -6.03
CA ARG A 110 -9.90 1.33 -5.47
C ARG A 110 -11.36 1.76 -5.54
N ASN A 111 -11.65 3.03 -5.85
CA ASN A 111 -12.99 3.61 -5.73
C ASN A 111 -14.05 2.84 -6.50
N ALA A 112 -13.86 2.63 -7.80
CA ALA A 112 -14.84 1.94 -8.64
C ALA A 112 -15.14 0.51 -8.15
N ILE A 113 -14.11 -0.22 -7.74
CA ILE A 113 -14.21 -1.61 -7.29
C ILE A 113 -14.87 -1.70 -5.91
N LEU A 114 -14.62 -0.72 -5.04
CA LEU A 114 -15.25 -0.59 -3.72
C LEU A 114 -16.63 0.12 -3.77
N GLY A 115 -17.16 0.41 -4.96
CA GLY A 115 -18.44 1.12 -5.13
C GLY A 115 -18.45 2.57 -4.61
N ARG A 116 -17.27 3.19 -4.45
CA ARG A 116 -17.13 4.57 -3.99
C ARG A 116 -17.22 5.54 -5.15
N ARG A 117 -17.96 6.63 -4.98
CA ARG A 117 -17.91 7.77 -5.89
C ARG A 117 -16.61 8.54 -5.68
N SER A 118 -15.90 8.82 -6.78
CA SER A 118 -14.71 9.68 -6.78
C SER A 118 -15.11 11.16 -6.69
N THR A 119 -14.26 11.99 -6.08
CA THR A 119 -14.34 13.46 -6.23
C THR A 119 -13.75 13.90 -7.57
N LEU A 120 -13.95 15.16 -7.96
CA LEU A 120 -13.38 15.71 -9.19
C LEU A 120 -11.84 15.66 -9.18
N GLU A 121 -11.22 15.89 -8.02
CA GLU A 121 -9.77 15.81 -7.86
C GLU A 121 -9.26 14.36 -7.98
N GLU A 122 -10.02 13.40 -7.44
CA GLU A 122 -9.72 11.97 -7.58
C GLU A 122 -9.86 11.52 -9.03
N GLU A 123 -10.91 11.95 -9.74
CA GLU A 123 -11.10 11.67 -11.17
C GLU A 123 -9.94 12.23 -12.00
N ALA A 124 -9.57 13.49 -11.80
CA ALA A 124 -8.43 14.11 -12.48
C ALA A 124 -7.10 13.39 -12.16
N TYR A 125 -6.95 12.81 -10.96
CA TYR A 125 -5.79 11.98 -10.63
C TYR A 125 -5.83 10.62 -11.35
N LEU A 126 -6.99 9.97 -11.39
CA LEU A 126 -7.20 8.69 -12.06
C LEU A 126 -6.93 8.79 -13.58
N GLU A 127 -7.42 9.85 -14.21
CA GLU A 127 -7.22 10.12 -15.65
C GLU A 127 -5.73 10.26 -16.02
N LYS A 128 -4.91 10.82 -15.14
CA LYS A 128 -3.46 10.92 -15.35
C LYS A 128 -2.76 9.55 -15.36
N GLY A 129 -3.40 8.49 -14.84
CA GLY A 129 -2.85 7.13 -14.80
C GLY A 129 -1.51 7.00 -14.05
N ALA A 130 -1.16 7.97 -13.21
CA ALA A 130 0.15 8.11 -12.59
C ALA A 130 0.31 7.23 -11.33
N PHE A 131 -0.07 5.95 -11.42
CA PHE A 131 -0.10 5.06 -10.26
C PHE A 131 1.31 4.63 -9.84
N PRO A 132 1.68 4.76 -8.54
CA PRO A 132 3.02 4.41 -8.06
C PRO A 132 3.42 2.96 -8.32
N HIS A 133 2.45 2.03 -8.29
CA HIS A 133 2.70 0.61 -8.52
C HIS A 133 3.07 0.27 -9.98
N LEU A 134 2.80 1.16 -10.95
CA LEU A 134 3.17 0.96 -12.36
C LEU A 134 4.59 1.44 -12.70
N ARG A 135 5.28 2.08 -11.75
CA ARG A 135 6.53 2.82 -12.01
C ARG A 135 7.77 2.21 -11.34
N VAL A 136 7.61 1.22 -10.47
CA VAL A 136 8.68 0.75 -9.55
C VAL A 136 9.83 0.01 -10.22
N PHE A 137 9.59 -0.56 -11.39
CA PHE A 137 10.61 -1.32 -12.14
C PHE A 137 10.89 -0.73 -13.52
N ARG A 138 10.40 0.48 -13.81
CA ARG A 138 10.80 1.20 -15.01
C ARG A 138 12.08 1.96 -14.70
N GLY A 139 13.21 1.31 -14.98
CA GLY A 139 14.49 1.98 -15.16
C GLY A 139 14.48 2.82 -16.42
#